data_AF-A0A843XN97-F1
#
_entry.id   AF-A0A843XN97-F1
#
_cell.length_a   1.000
_cell.length_b   1.000
_cell.length_c   1.000
_cell.angle_alpha   90.00
_cell.angle_beta   90.00
_cell.angle_gamma   90.00
#
_symmetry.space_group_name_H-M   'P 1'
#
loop_
_entity.id
_entity.type
_entity.pdbx_description
1 polymer ?
#
loop_
_entity_poly.entity_id
_entity_poly.type
_entity_poly.pdbx_seq_one_letter_code
_entity_poly.pdbx_strand_id
1 'polypeptide(L)'
;MAFSMAEELLPVFVPVIVYWIGAAIYQLTLCPMEQYRLFTKEEEETQNLATRRQVLVGVLNNQAMQMGLATLMFMTGGLVPTGSNSAQSPLLLRVVGQMAVAMLVMDCWEYFWHRWTHENKFLYKHVHAMHHHIIVLKSNYI
;
A
#
# COMPACT_ATOMS: atom_id res chain seq x y z
N MET A 1 -12.40 -25.10 -14.46
CA MET A 1 -11.39 -25.20 -13.38
C MET A 1 -10.27 -24.15 -13.48
N ALA A 2 -10.09 -23.41 -14.59
CA ALA A 2 -9.07 -22.34 -14.66
C ALA A 2 -9.52 -20.98 -14.08
N PHE A 3 -10.82 -20.78 -13.80
CA PHE A 3 -11.37 -19.52 -13.29
C PHE A 3 -11.32 -19.38 -11.76
N SER A 4 -11.20 -20.48 -10.99
CA SER A 4 -11.26 -20.41 -9.52
C SER A 4 -10.03 -19.75 -8.89
N MET A 5 -8.85 -19.92 -9.48
CA MET A 5 -7.62 -19.29 -8.98
C MET A 5 -7.58 -17.78 -9.24
N ALA A 6 -8.21 -17.31 -10.33
CA ALA A 6 -8.21 -15.89 -10.66
C ALA A 6 -8.99 -15.06 -9.64
N GLU A 7 -10.15 -15.55 -9.19
CA GLU A 7 -11.01 -14.83 -8.23
C GLU A 7 -10.40 -14.75 -6.83
N GLU A 8 -9.71 -15.79 -6.39
CA GLU A 8 -9.04 -15.84 -5.08
C GLU A 8 -7.76 -14.98 -5.04
N LEU A 9 -7.09 -14.81 -6.19
CA LEU A 9 -5.88 -14.01 -6.31
C LEU A 9 -6.15 -12.52 -6.59
N LEU A 10 -7.36 -12.17 -7.05
CA LEU A 10 -7.74 -10.78 -7.33
C LEU A 10 -7.46 -9.83 -6.16
N PRO A 11 -7.87 -10.12 -4.91
CA PRO A 11 -7.63 -9.21 -3.78
C PRO A 11 -6.14 -9.03 -3.43
N VAL A 12 -5.29 -9.99 -3.81
CA VAL A 12 -3.84 -9.95 -3.59
C VAL A 12 -3.15 -9.05 -4.61
N PHE A 13 -3.53 -9.14 -5.88
CA PHE A 13 -2.84 -8.43 -6.97
C PHE A 13 -3.46 -7.08 -7.35
N VAL A 14 -4.77 -6.88 -7.15
CA VAL A 14 -5.46 -5.63 -7.52
C VAL A 14 -4.80 -4.39 -6.88
N PRO A 15 -4.49 -4.36 -5.57
CA PRO A 15 -3.83 -3.20 -4.96
C PRO A 15 -2.46 -2.89 -5.59
N VAL A 16 -1.69 -3.94 -5.92
CA VAL A 16 -0.37 -3.82 -6.57
C VAL A 16 -0.50 -3.21 -7.97
N ILE A 17 -1.46 -3.72 -8.76
CA ILE A 17 -1.72 -3.20 -10.12
C ILE A 17 -2.16 -1.74 -10.06
N VAL A 18 -3.10 -1.41 -9.16
CA VAL A 18 -3.59 -0.04 -8.97
C VAL A 18 -2.45 0.91 -8.58
N TYR A 19 -1.55 0.49 -7.70
CA TYR A 19 -0.36 1.26 -7.33
C TYR A 19 0.50 1.60 -8.55
N TRP A 20 0.82 0.61 -9.39
CA TRP A 20 1.69 0.82 -10.56
C TRP A 20 1.02 1.67 -11.65
N ILE A 21 -0.29 1.50 -11.86
CA ILE A 21 -1.07 2.38 -12.75
C ILE A 21 -1.01 3.81 -12.23
N GLY A 22 -1.25 4.03 -10.94
CA GLY A 22 -1.16 5.35 -10.31
C GLY A 22 0.23 5.98 -10.47
N ALA A 23 1.30 5.21 -10.22
CA ALA A 23 2.67 5.65 -10.42
C ALA A 23 2.97 6.01 -11.88
N ALA A 24 2.46 5.23 -12.84
CA ALA A 24 2.60 5.52 -14.27
C ALA A 24 1.85 6.81 -14.65
N ILE A 25 0.62 7.00 -14.17
CA ILE A 25 -0.14 8.24 -14.39
C ILE A 25 0.63 9.44 -13.83
N TYR A 26 1.13 9.35 -12.60
CA TYR A 26 1.96 10.40 -11.99
C TYR A 26 3.17 10.73 -12.86
N GLN A 27 3.90 9.71 -13.32
CA GLN A 27 5.10 9.89 -14.14
C GLN A 27 4.80 10.49 -15.52
N LEU A 28 3.69 10.12 -16.15
CA LEU A 28 3.35 10.57 -17.50
C LEU A 28 2.65 11.93 -17.53
N THR A 29 1.89 12.27 -16.50
CA THR A 29 1.00 13.46 -16.52
C THR A 29 1.42 14.55 -15.54
N LEU A 30 1.81 14.19 -14.32
CA LEU A 30 2.11 15.17 -13.25
C LEU A 30 3.59 15.58 -13.23
N CYS A 31 4.50 14.64 -13.50
CA CYS A 31 5.94 14.90 -13.54
C CYS A 31 6.37 16.00 -14.54
N PRO A 32 5.76 16.13 -15.74
CA PRO A 32 6.08 17.22 -16.67
C PRO A 32 5.62 18.61 -16.21
N MET A 33 4.72 18.71 -15.24
CA MET A 33 4.14 19.97 -14.80
C MET A 33 4.98 20.68 -13.74
N GLU A 34 6.15 21.19 -14.13
CA GLU A 34 7.10 21.84 -13.21
C GLU A 34 6.51 23.04 -12.46
N GLN A 35 5.56 23.77 -13.07
CA GLN A 35 4.91 24.95 -12.48
C GLN A 35 4.06 24.66 -11.23
N TYR A 36 3.63 23.41 -11.02
CA TYR A 36 2.80 23.01 -9.87
C TYR A 36 3.58 22.21 -8.83
N ARG A 37 4.92 22.14 -8.97
CA ARG A 37 5.79 21.35 -8.09
C ARG A 37 6.11 22.15 -6.82
N LEU A 38 5.97 21.52 -5.66
CA LEU A 38 6.26 22.16 -4.37
C LEU A 38 7.76 22.41 -4.15
N PHE A 39 8.62 21.57 -4.71
CA PHE A 39 10.08 21.70 -4.66
C PHE A 39 10.65 21.61 -6.07
N THR A 40 11.72 22.33 -6.36
CA THR A 40 12.46 22.18 -7.63
C THR A 40 13.10 20.79 -7.73
N LYS A 41 13.43 20.32 -8.96
CA LYS A 41 14.11 19.02 -9.18
C LYS A 41 15.43 18.93 -8.43
N GLU A 42 16.17 20.03 -8.41
CA GLU A 42 17.44 20.13 -7.71
C GLU A 42 17.27 20.02 -6.19
N GLU A 43 16.31 20.73 -5.60
CA GLU A 43 16.00 20.61 -4.16
C GLU A 43 15.57 19.18 -3.81
N GLU A 44 14.76 18.54 -4.66
CA GLU A 44 14.32 17.17 -4.44
C GLU A 44 15.49 16.18 -4.43
N GLU A 45 16.36 16.26 -5.44
CA GLU A 45 17.47 15.33 -5.57
C GLU A 45 18.57 15.55 -4.53
N THR A 46 18.73 16.79 -4.04
CA THR A 46 19.72 17.12 -3.01
C THR A 46 19.22 16.82 -1.60
N GLN A 47 17.93 17.02 -1.31
CA GLN A 47 17.37 16.80 0.03
C GLN A 47 16.82 15.37 0.24
N ASN A 48 16.52 14.62 -0.83
CA ASN A 48 16.18 13.21 -0.72
C ASN A 48 17.43 12.38 -0.41
N LEU A 49 17.54 11.93 0.84
CA LEU A 49 18.63 11.05 1.29
C LEU A 49 18.41 9.60 0.87
N ALA A 50 17.21 9.25 0.39
CA ALA A 50 16.89 7.93 -0.13
C ALA A 50 17.11 7.85 -1.65
N THR A 51 17.88 6.86 -2.10
CA THR A 51 18.10 6.60 -3.53
C THR A 51 16.86 5.95 -4.17
N ARG A 52 16.64 6.18 -5.47
CA ARG A 52 15.53 5.56 -6.23
C ARG A 52 15.49 4.03 -6.09
N ARG A 53 16.66 3.38 -6.02
CA ARG A 53 16.78 1.94 -5.80
C ARG A 53 16.26 1.53 -4.41
N GLN A 54 16.60 2.28 -3.36
CA GLN A 54 16.10 2.02 -2.02
C GLN A 54 14.58 2.16 -1.97
N VAL A 55 14.03 3.21 -2.60
CA VAL A 55 12.59 3.41 -2.71
C VAL A 55 11.92 2.22 -3.41
N LEU A 56 12.44 1.80 -4.56
CA LEU A 56 11.90 0.65 -5.29
C LEU A 56 11.90 -0.63 -4.45
N VAL A 57 13.01 -0.91 -3.76
CA VAL A 57 13.10 -2.08 -2.86
C VAL A 57 12.10 -1.97 -1.71
N GLY A 58 11.93 -0.76 -1.14
CA GLY A 58 10.92 -0.51 -0.10
C GLY A 58 9.50 -0.78 -0.56
N VAL A 59 9.14 -0.31 -1.77
CA VAL A 59 7.83 -0.56 -2.39
C VAL A 59 7.59 -2.06 -2.58
N LEU A 60 8.57 -2.78 -3.12
CA LEU A 60 8.45 -4.23 -3.33
C LEU A 60 8.34 -4.99 -2.00
N ASN A 61 9.08 -4.59 -0.96
CA ASN A 61 8.95 -5.18 0.37
C ASN A 61 7.57 -4.95 0.98
N ASN A 62 7.03 -3.72 0.88
CA ASN A 62 5.67 -3.42 1.36
C ASN A 62 4.61 -4.25 0.62
N GLN A 63 4.72 -4.35 -0.71
CA GLN A 63 3.82 -5.18 -1.52
C GLN A 63 3.94 -6.66 -1.13
N ALA A 64 5.15 -7.18 -0.94
CA ALA A 64 5.36 -8.57 -0.51
C ALA A 64 4.72 -8.85 0.87
N MET A 65 4.86 -7.93 1.82
CA MET A 65 4.23 -8.05 3.14
C MET A 65 2.70 -7.98 3.07
N GLN A 66 2.14 -7.05 2.27
CA GLN A 66 0.70 -6.95 2.06
C GLN A 66 0.13 -8.21 1.40
N MET A 67 0.79 -8.73 0.36
CA MET A 67 0.40 -9.98 -0.28
C MET A 67 0.50 -11.17 0.68
N GLY A 68 1.54 -11.21 1.51
CA GLY A 68 1.71 -12.23 2.55
C GLY A 68 0.60 -12.21 3.59
N LEU A 69 0.25 -11.01 4.08
CA LEU A 69 -0.86 -10.85 5.03
C LEU A 69 -2.21 -11.23 4.41
N ALA A 70 -2.49 -10.74 3.20
CA ALA A 70 -3.72 -11.08 2.49
C ALA A 70 -3.84 -12.59 2.32
N THR A 71 -2.77 -13.26 1.88
CA THR A 71 -2.71 -14.72 1.77
C THR A 71 -2.94 -15.42 3.11
N LEU A 72 -2.29 -14.96 4.19
CA LEU A 72 -2.48 -15.52 5.53
C LEU A 72 -3.93 -15.36 6.00
N MET A 73 -4.56 -14.20 5.76
CA MET A 73 -5.97 -13.96 6.06
C MET A 73 -6.88 -14.91 5.27
N PHE A 74 -6.58 -15.19 4.00
CA PHE A 74 -7.31 -16.20 3.21
C PHE A 74 -7.11 -17.63 3.74
N MET A 75 -5.87 -18.00 4.11
CA MET A 75 -5.55 -19.34 4.61
C MET A 75 -6.15 -19.63 5.99
N THR A 76 -6.17 -18.63 6.88
CA THR A 76 -6.70 -18.76 8.25
C THR A 76 -8.19 -18.47 8.33
N GLY A 77 -8.69 -17.66 7.39
CA GLY A 77 -10.06 -17.16 7.34
C GLY A 77 -10.97 -17.91 6.39
N GLY A 78 -10.95 -19.25 6.36
CA GLY A 78 -12.00 -20.08 5.73
C GLY A 78 -13.44 -19.86 6.26
N LEU A 79 -13.69 -18.72 6.92
CA LEU A 79 -14.92 -18.21 7.51
C LEU A 79 -15.54 -17.05 6.71
N VAL A 80 -15.08 -16.76 5.48
CA VAL A 80 -16.07 -16.33 4.49
C VAL A 80 -16.69 -17.62 3.99
N PRO A 81 -17.96 -17.93 4.33
CA PRO A 81 -18.61 -19.03 3.66
C PRO A 81 -18.64 -18.64 2.18
N THR A 82 -17.86 -19.33 1.36
CA THR A 82 -18.12 -19.57 -0.06
C THR A 82 -19.36 -20.47 -0.14
N GLY A 83 -20.44 -19.98 0.45
CA GLY A 83 -21.72 -20.63 0.57
C GLY A 83 -22.56 -20.21 -0.62
N SER A 84 -22.55 -21.08 -1.63
CA SER A 84 -23.63 -21.33 -2.57
C SER A 84 -24.17 -20.17 -3.39
N ASN A 85 -23.94 -20.26 -4.71
CA ASN A 85 -24.89 -19.96 -5.77
C ASN A 85 -26.32 -19.64 -5.29
N SER A 86 -26.57 -18.37 -4.97
CA SER A 86 -27.90 -17.79 -5.10
C SER A 86 -27.68 -16.40 -5.67
N ALA A 87 -28.15 -16.21 -6.90
CA ALA A 87 -28.07 -14.98 -7.65
C ALA A 87 -28.95 -13.89 -6.98
N GLN A 88 -28.53 -13.39 -5.83
CA GLN A 88 -29.05 -12.18 -5.23
C GLN A 88 -27.97 -11.11 -5.32
N SER A 89 -28.28 -10.02 -6.02
CA SER A 89 -27.47 -8.81 -6.00
C SER A 89 -27.19 -8.43 -4.54
N PRO A 90 -25.92 -8.23 -4.14
CA PRO A 90 -25.61 -7.97 -2.76
C PRO A 90 -26.28 -6.66 -2.33
N LEU A 91 -27.01 -6.71 -1.21
CA LEU A 91 -27.59 -5.52 -0.59
C LEU A 91 -26.46 -4.50 -0.36
N LEU A 92 -26.59 -3.27 -0.87
CA LEU A 92 -25.55 -2.24 -0.76
C LEU A 92 -25.03 -2.08 0.69
N LEU A 93 -25.93 -2.15 1.67
CA LEU A 93 -25.58 -2.09 3.08
C LEU A 93 -24.60 -3.20 3.51
N ARG A 94 -24.75 -4.41 2.96
CA ARG A 94 -23.84 -5.54 3.24
C ARG A 94 -22.44 -5.28 2.67
N VAL A 95 -22.36 -4.76 1.44
CA VAL A 95 -21.08 -4.40 0.81
C VAL A 95 -20.39 -3.28 1.58
N VAL A 96 -21.14 -2.24 1.94
CA VAL A 96 -20.62 -1.12 2.75
C VAL A 96 -20.15 -1.61 4.12
N GLY A 97 -20.91 -2.49 4.77
CA GLY A 97 -20.51 -3.08 6.05
C GLY A 97 -19.22 -3.90 5.95
N GLN A 98 -19.09 -4.74 4.91
CA GLN A 98 -17.86 -5.50 4.65
C GLN A 98 -16.67 -4.58 4.36
N MET A 99 -16.88 -3.52 3.57
CA MET A 99 -15.84 -2.53 3.29
C MET A 99 -15.42 -1.78 4.56
N ALA A 100 -16.37 -1.39 5.41
CA ALA A 100 -16.08 -0.71 6.68
C ALA A 100 -15.24 -1.57 7.62
N VAL A 101 -15.60 -2.85 7.78
CA VAL A 101 -14.81 -3.80 8.58
C VAL A 101 -13.42 -4.01 7.97
N ALA A 102 -13.33 -4.18 6.65
CA ALA A 102 -12.03 -4.33 5.97
C ALA A 102 -11.14 -3.08 6.14
N MET A 103 -11.70 -1.88 6.02
CA MET A 103 -10.98 -0.63 6.27
C MET A 103 -10.47 -0.55 7.71
N LEU A 104 -11.29 -0.90 8.70
CA LEU A 104 -10.86 -0.91 10.11
C LEU A 104 -9.71 -1.91 10.38
N VAL A 105 -9.82 -3.12 9.82
CA VAL A 105 -8.77 -4.15 9.96
C VAL A 105 -7.47 -3.69 9.30
N MET A 106 -7.55 -3.14 8.09
CA MET A 106 -6.40 -2.59 7.35
C MET A 106 -5.76 -1.42 8.11
N ASP A 107 -6.55 -0.47 8.62
CA ASP A 107 -6.07 0.70 9.36
C ASP A 107 -5.34 0.29 10.66
N CYS A 108 -5.93 -0.65 11.42
CA CYS A 108 -5.28 -1.22 12.59
C CYS A 108 -3.95 -1.91 12.22
N TRP A 109 -3.94 -2.72 11.16
CA TRP A 109 -2.73 -3.38 10.69
C TRP A 109 -1.64 -2.37 10.30
N GLU A 110 -1.97 -1.36 9.50
CA GLU A 110 -1.04 -0.32 9.06
C GLU A 110 -0.48 0.46 10.25
N TYR A 111 -1.32 0.81 11.23
CA TYR A 111 -0.89 1.46 12.47
C TYR A 111 0.12 0.61 13.24
N PHE A 112 -0.18 -0.66 13.50
CA PHE A 112 0.70 -1.54 14.28
C PHE A 112 2.00 -1.83 13.53
N TRP A 113 1.94 -2.05 12.22
CA TRP A 113 3.13 -2.24 11.40
C TRP A 113 4.02 -1.01 11.45
N HIS A 114 3.45 0.18 11.19
CA HIS A 114 4.17 1.45 11.25
C HIS A 114 4.81 1.65 12.62
N ARG A 115 4.04 1.47 13.70
CA ARG A 115 4.53 1.57 15.09
C ARG A 115 5.67 0.61 15.37
N TRP A 116 5.54 -0.65 14.96
CA TRP A 116 6.59 -1.65 15.17
C TRP A 116 7.88 -1.27 14.44
N THR A 117 7.78 -0.75 13.22
CA THR A 117 8.94 -0.28 12.47
C THR A 117 9.61 0.94 13.09
N HIS A 118 8.90 1.71 13.92
CA HIS A 118 9.48 2.80 14.72
C HIS A 118 10.15 2.31 16.02
N GLU A 119 9.58 1.31 16.68
CA GLU A 119 10.08 0.79 17.96
C GLU A 119 11.30 -0.14 17.79
N ASN A 120 11.32 -0.93 16.72
CA ASN A 120 12.40 -1.87 16.45
C ASN A 120 13.57 -1.19 15.74
N LYS A 121 14.75 -1.13 16.39
CA LYS A 121 15.97 -0.48 15.85
C LYS A 121 16.39 -0.98 14.46
N PHE A 122 16.25 -2.28 14.20
CA PHE A 122 16.63 -2.87 12.92
C PHE A 122 15.65 -2.45 11.81
N LEU A 123 14.35 -2.57 12.05
CA LEU A 123 13.31 -2.19 11.09
C LEU A 123 13.30 -0.68 10.86
N TYR A 124 13.55 0.11 11.91
CA TYR A 124 13.71 1.54 11.81
C TYR A 124 14.83 1.88 10.82
N LYS A 125 16.04 1.34 11.04
CA LYS A 125 17.20 1.67 10.22
C LYS A 125 17.07 1.23 8.75
N HIS A 126 16.45 0.07 8.49
CA HIS A 126 16.49 -0.55 7.15
C HIS A 126 15.19 -0.41 6.35
N VAL A 127 14.06 -0.12 7.00
CA VAL A 127 12.75 -0.02 6.36
C VAL A 127 12.17 1.38 6.56
N HIS A 128 12.00 1.80 7.82
CA HIS A 128 11.20 2.99 8.13
C HIS A 128 11.94 4.32 7.96
N ALA A 129 13.23 4.37 8.28
CA ALA A 129 14.04 5.57 8.16
C ALA A 129 14.02 6.12 6.73
N MET A 130 13.99 5.25 5.71
CA MET A 130 13.91 5.66 4.31
C MET A 130 12.71 6.57 4.04
N HIS A 131 11.54 6.29 4.64
CA HIS A 131 10.35 7.11 4.47
C HIS A 131 10.55 8.52 5.04
N HIS A 132 11.23 8.65 6.19
CA HIS A 132 11.62 9.94 6.80
C HIS A 132 12.80 10.62 6.08
N HIS A 133 13.45 9.94 5.13
CA HIS A 133 14.59 10.43 4.36
C HIS A 133 14.19 10.96 2.97
N ILE A 134 12.91 10.84 2.61
CA ILE A 134 12.30 11.49 1.44
C ILE A 134 11.67 12.79 1.95
N ILE A 135 11.75 13.86 1.17
CA ILE A 135 11.27 15.20 1.59
C ILE A 135 9.78 15.16 1.86
N VAL A 136 9.45 15.14 3.14
CA VAL A 136 8.22 15.67 3.70
C VAL A 136 8.68 16.77 4.63
N LEU A 137 8.27 18.01 4.37
CA LEU A 137 8.61 19.22 5.14
C LEU A 137 9.22 18.94 6.52
N LYS A 138 10.56 18.97 6.64
CA LYS A 138 11.14 19.42 7.90
C LYS A 138 10.88 20.91 7.94
N SER A 139 9.75 21.29 8.52
CA SER A 139 9.57 22.67 8.96
C SER A 139 10.69 22.97 9.95
N ASN A 140 11.79 23.55 9.46
CA ASN A 140 12.81 24.18 10.30
C ASN A 140 12.32 25.55 10.80
N TYR A 141 11.02 25.64 11.12
CA TYR A 141 10.36 26.77 11.77
C TYR A 141 9.62 26.25 13.00
N ILE A 142 10.37 25.76 13.99
CA ILE A 142 10.10 25.90 15.44
C ILE A 142 11.46 26.02 16.12
#